data_AF-A0A1I1HSC7-F1
#
_entry.id   AF-A0A1I1HSC7-F1
#
_cell.length_a   1.000
_cell.length_b   1.000
_cell.length_c   1.000
_cell.angle_alpha   90.00
_cell.angle_beta   90.00
_cell.angle_gamma   90.00
#
_symmetry.space_group_name_H-M   'P 1'
#
loop_
_entity.id
_entity.type
_entity.pdbx_description
1 polymer ?
#
loop_
_entity_poly.entity_id
_entity_poly.type
_entity_poly.pdbx_seq_one_letter_code
_entity_poly.pdbx_strand_id
1 'polypeptide(L)'
;MTHEMMIVNAYGEPTPVSEMLSKEYLDGLTVEQAEGLAYQAKELKKPLKNVEDMVKERLNEGQQFKNISYSTSKRSAVDQSEATKMAFVKKYGWGAVSVNTPAQLKREFGKAIEEDLEKVTVYSEQKRLTYK
;
A
#
# COMPACT_ATOMS: atom_id res chain seq x y z
N MET A 1 3.35 8.27 29.83
CA MET A 1 1.97 8.69 29.52
C MET A 1 1.55 7.96 28.26
N THR A 2 0.60 7.03 28.40
CA THR A 2 -0.12 6.41 27.28
C THR A 2 -1.02 7.50 26.70
N HIS A 3 -0.63 8.04 25.54
CA HIS A 3 -1.48 8.97 24.81
C HIS A 3 -2.40 8.12 23.95
N GLU A 4 -3.59 7.81 24.46
CA GLU A 4 -4.62 7.17 23.64
C GLU A 4 -5.17 8.20 22.66
N MET A 5 -5.11 7.88 21.36
CA MET A 5 -5.67 8.73 20.33
C MET A 5 -7.19 8.60 20.39
N MET A 6 -7.88 9.75 20.47
CA MET A 6 -9.33 9.84 20.42
C MET A 6 -9.74 10.43 19.08
N ILE A 7 -10.79 9.88 18.49
CA ILE A 7 -11.49 10.46 17.34
C ILE A 7 -12.85 10.93 17.83
N VAL A 8 -13.18 12.19 17.57
CA VAL A 8 -14.49 12.76 17.93
C VAL A 8 -15.47 12.45 16.80
N ASN A 9 -16.53 11.71 17.08
CA ASN A 9 -17.55 11.39 16.07
C ASN A 9 -18.34 12.65 15.64
N ALA A 10 -19.21 12.52 14.64
CA ALA A 10 -20.02 13.63 14.14
C ALA A 10 -20.97 14.26 15.19
N TYR A 11 -21.21 13.57 16.31
CA TYR A 11 -22.04 14.03 17.43
C TYR A 11 -21.23 14.64 18.58
N GLY A 12 -19.91 14.76 18.42
CA GLY A 12 -19.03 15.35 19.44
C GLY A 12 -18.57 14.37 20.51
N GLU A 13 -18.85 13.08 20.38
CA GLU A 13 -18.46 12.07 21.37
C GLU A 13 -17.06 11.53 21.06
N PRO A 14 -16.15 11.50 22.04
CA PRO A 14 -14.82 10.94 21.86
C PRO A 14 -14.88 9.42 21.84
N THR A 15 -14.34 8.81 20.79
CA THR A 15 -14.14 7.36 20.66
C THR A 15 -12.64 7.05 20.65
N PRO A 16 -12.15 6.13 21.50
CA PRO A 16 -10.79 5.65 21.43
C PRO A 16 -10.49 4.95 20.11
N VAL A 17 -9.35 5.27 19.48
CA VAL A 17 -8.90 4.58 18.25
C VAL A 17 -8.67 3.09 18.50
N SER A 18 -8.35 2.70 19.73
CA SER A 18 -8.19 1.31 20.16
C SER A 18 -9.45 0.48 19.95
N GLU A 19 -10.64 1.04 20.19
CA GLU A 19 -11.93 0.37 19.98
C GLU A 19 -12.25 0.15 18.49
N MET A 20 -11.78 1.07 17.63
CA MET A 20 -11.93 0.98 16.18
C MET A 20 -11.10 -0.15 15.53
N LEU A 21 -10.21 -0.79 16.30
CA LEU A 21 -9.49 -2.00 15.85
C LEU A 21 -10.37 -3.26 15.95
N SER A 22 -11.44 -3.23 16.74
CA SER A 22 -12.33 -4.37 16.90
C SER A 22 -13.32 -4.45 15.75
N LYS A 23 -13.46 -5.65 15.18
CA LYS A 23 -14.41 -5.88 14.10
C LYS A 23 -15.85 -5.74 14.61
N GLU A 24 -16.10 -6.17 15.84
CA GLU A 24 -17.40 -6.10 16.52
C GLU A 24 -17.89 -4.66 16.65
N TYR A 25 -17.01 -3.72 16.99
CA TYR A 25 -17.35 -2.29 17.02
C TYR A 25 -17.69 -1.77 15.62
N LEU A 26 -16.85 -2.06 14.62
CA LEU A 26 -17.04 -1.59 13.25
C LEU A 26 -18.32 -2.13 12.61
N ASP A 27 -18.67 -3.39 12.89
CA ASP A 27 -19.90 -4.04 12.40
C ASP A 27 -21.15 -3.46 13.07
N GLY A 28 -21.03 -2.86 14.26
CA GLY A 28 -22.12 -2.23 15.00
C GLY A 28 -22.46 -0.79 14.58
N LEU A 29 -21.66 -0.18 13.69
CA LEU A 29 -21.85 1.20 13.26
C LEU A 29 -23.01 1.36 12.29
N THR A 30 -23.73 2.47 12.40
CA THR A 30 -24.66 2.90 11.35
C THR A 30 -23.90 3.35 10.10
N VAL A 31 -24.59 3.42 8.96
CA VAL A 31 -24.00 3.90 7.70
C VAL A 31 -23.41 5.31 7.84
N GLU A 32 -24.13 6.21 8.51
CA GLU A 32 -23.71 7.60 8.75
C GLU A 32 -22.46 7.68 9.64
N GLN A 33 -22.39 6.83 10.68
CA GLN A 33 -21.23 6.75 11.56
C GLN A 33 -20.01 6.19 10.81
N ALA A 34 -20.19 5.13 10.02
CA ALA A 34 -19.13 4.54 9.21
C ALA A 34 -18.60 5.53 8.15
N GLU A 35 -19.48 6.31 7.52
CA GLU A 35 -19.10 7.36 6.58
C GLU A 35 -18.28 8.46 7.26
N GLY A 36 -18.75 9.00 8.39
CA GLY A 36 -18.04 10.01 9.17
C GLY A 36 -16.63 9.56 9.59
N LEU A 37 -16.52 8.32 10.10
CA LEU A 37 -15.22 7.73 10.44
C LEU A 37 -14.30 7.56 9.23
N ALA A 38 -14.85 7.16 8.08
CA ALA A 38 -14.06 7.02 6.85
C ALA A 38 -13.49 8.36 6.37
N TYR A 39 -14.26 9.44 6.45
CA TYR A 39 -13.77 10.80 6.13
C TYR A 39 -12.67 11.24 7.10
N GLN A 40 -12.84 11.04 8.40
CA GLN A 40 -11.84 11.40 9.40
C GLN A 40 -10.54 10.60 9.23
N ALA A 41 -10.63 9.29 8.98
CA ALA A 41 -9.48 8.44 8.70
C ALA A 41 -8.73 8.88 7.43
N LYS A 42 -9.46 9.31 6.38
CA LYS A 42 -8.87 9.86 5.16
C LYS A 42 -8.08 11.14 5.43
N GLU A 43 -8.64 12.06 6.20
CA GLU A 43 -8.00 13.34 6.54
C GLU A 43 -6.73 13.14 7.36
N LEU A 44 -6.75 12.19 8.31
CA LEU A 44 -5.61 11.87 9.16
C LEU A 44 -4.47 11.14 8.43
N LYS A 45 -4.76 10.47 7.32
CA LYS A 45 -3.77 9.67 6.58
C LYS A 45 -2.53 10.48 6.16
N LYS A 46 -2.72 11.71 5.66
CA LYS A 46 -1.61 12.55 5.18
C LYS A 46 -0.76 13.11 6.33
N PRO A 47 -1.34 13.73 7.38
CA PRO A 47 -0.59 14.13 8.56
C PRO A 47 0.22 13.00 9.21
N LEU A 48 -0.37 11.81 9.40
CA LEU A 48 0.33 10.66 9.98
C LEU A 48 1.52 10.23 9.11
N LYS A 49 1.34 10.20 7.79
CA LYS A 49 2.43 9.92 6.85
C LYS A 49 3.56 10.95 6.95
N ASN A 50 3.24 12.24 7.05
CA ASN A 50 4.26 13.29 7.18
C ASN A 50 5.11 13.12 8.45
N VAL A 51 4.49 12.72 9.57
CA VAL A 51 5.21 12.43 10.81
C VAL A 51 6.14 11.23 10.63
N GLU A 52 5.66 10.17 9.99
CA GLU A 52 6.48 8.98 9.68
C GLU A 52 7.68 9.34 8.78
N ASP A 53 7.45 10.10 7.72
CA ASP A 53 8.49 10.52 6.77
C ASP A 53 9.55 11.40 7.46
N MET A 54 9.14 12.33 8.33
CA MET A 54 10.05 13.14 9.15
C MET A 54 10.90 12.27 10.10
N VAL A 55 10.30 11.27 10.77
CA VAL A 55 11.05 10.36 11.66
C VAL A 55 12.09 9.57 10.86
N LYS A 56 11.74 9.08 9.67
CA LYS A 56 12.68 8.39 8.77
C LYS A 56 13.82 9.29 8.32
N GLU A 57 13.53 10.53 7.93
CA GLU A 57 14.53 11.52 7.54
C GLU A 57 15.55 11.73 8.66
N ARG A 58 15.09 11.97 9.90
CA ARG A 58 15.95 12.14 11.06
C ARG A 58 16.77 10.90 11.42
N LEU A 59 16.19 9.70 11.29
CA LEU A 59 16.93 8.45 11.45
C LEU A 59 18.03 8.31 10.38
N ASN A 60 17.77 8.72 9.14
CA ASN A 60 18.75 8.70 8.06
C ASN A 60 19.87 9.73 8.27
N GLU A 61 19.57 10.86 8.91
CA GLU A 61 20.55 11.87 9.35
C GLU A 61 21.37 11.42 10.57
N GLY A 62 21.06 10.26 11.17
CA GLY A 62 21.78 9.69 12.30
C GLY A 62 21.24 10.09 13.68
N GLN A 63 20.09 10.76 13.76
CA GLN A 63 19.42 11.05 15.04
C GLN A 63 18.89 9.77 15.68
N GLN A 64 18.86 9.72 17.02
CA GLN A 64 18.36 8.58 17.77
C GLN A 64 17.04 8.89 18.47
N PHE A 65 16.09 7.97 18.38
CA PHE A 65 14.84 8.00 19.14
C PHE A 65 14.85 6.89 20.17
N LYS A 66 14.39 7.17 21.41
CA LYS A 66 14.41 6.21 22.52
C LYS A 66 13.65 4.90 22.22
N ASN A 67 12.55 4.99 21.47
CA ASN A 67 11.62 3.88 21.23
C ASN A 67 11.38 3.61 19.73
N ILE A 68 12.15 4.22 18.82
CA ILE A 68 11.95 4.08 17.38
C ILE A 68 13.29 3.78 16.72
N SER A 69 13.36 2.70 15.95
CA SER A 69 14.55 2.31 15.20
C SER A 69 14.15 1.57 13.93
N TYR A 70 15.05 1.52 12.95
CA TYR A 70 14.87 0.63 11.81
C TYR A 70 14.97 -0.84 12.25
N SER A 71 13.99 -1.65 11.83
CA SER A 71 14.13 -3.10 11.83
C SER A 71 14.60 -3.55 10.44
N THR A 72 15.67 -4.34 10.37
CA THR A 72 16.10 -4.94 9.11
C THR A 72 15.43 -6.30 8.93
N SER A 73 14.82 -6.52 7.76
CA SER A 73 14.34 -7.84 7.34
C SER A 73 14.94 -8.18 5.98
N LYS A 74 15.31 -9.44 5.79
CA LYS A 74 15.80 -9.92 4.49
C LYS A 74 14.62 -10.45 3.70
N ARG A 75 14.36 -9.84 2.54
CA ARG A 75 13.43 -10.37 1.55
C ARG A 75 14.21 -11.10 0.47
N SER A 76 13.87 -12.36 0.21
CA SER A 76 14.40 -13.07 -0.95
C SER A 76 13.71 -12.59 -2.22
N ALA A 77 14.49 -12.33 -3.26
CA ALA A 77 14.01 -12.08 -4.61
C ALA A 77 14.76 -13.01 -5.58
N VAL A 78 14.07 -13.50 -6.60
CA VAL A 78 14.71 -14.25 -7.69
C VAL A 78 15.39 -13.25 -8.60
N ASP A 79 16.65 -13.52 -8.96
CA ASP A 79 17.37 -12.73 -9.96
C ASP A 79 16.59 -12.70 -11.28
N GLN A 80 16.42 -11.51 -11.84
CA GLN A 80 15.65 -11.29 -13.07
C GLN A 80 16.54 -11.17 -14.31
N SER A 81 17.82 -11.55 -14.22
CA SER A 81 18.69 -11.59 -15.38
C SER A 81 18.19 -12.58 -16.44
N GLU A 82 18.53 -12.29 -17.71
CA GLU A 82 18.21 -13.17 -18.83
C GLU A 82 18.80 -14.56 -18.66
N ALA A 83 19.98 -14.68 -18.04
CA ALA A 83 20.60 -15.97 -17.73
C ALA A 83 19.71 -16.82 -16.81
N THR A 84 19.17 -16.23 -15.74
CA THR A 84 18.28 -16.91 -14.79
C THR A 84 16.94 -17.27 -15.45
N LYS A 85 16.33 -16.34 -16.20
CA LYS A 85 15.08 -16.61 -16.94
C LYS A 85 15.27 -17.75 -17.95
N MET A 86 16.33 -17.73 -18.74
CA MET A 86 16.61 -18.76 -19.73
C MET A 86 16.84 -20.13 -19.08
N ALA A 87 17.58 -20.18 -17.96
CA ALA A 87 17.78 -21.41 -17.19
C ALA A 87 16.45 -21.97 -16.65
N PHE A 88 15.55 -21.10 -16.18
CA PHE A 88 14.24 -21.49 -15.67
C PHE A 88 13.32 -21.99 -16.78
N VAL A 89 13.25 -21.29 -17.91
CA VAL A 89 12.47 -21.73 -19.08
C VAL A 89 12.97 -23.09 -19.59
N LYS A 90 14.29 -23.30 -19.65
CA LYS A 90 14.87 -24.58 -20.07
C LYS A 90 14.48 -25.75 -19.17
N LYS A 91 14.37 -25.53 -17.85
CA LYS A 91 14.15 -26.59 -16.87
C LYS A 91 12.67 -26.81 -16.53
N TYR A 92 11.89 -25.74 -16.47
CA TYR A 92 10.52 -25.73 -15.94
C TYR A 92 9.48 -25.20 -16.95
N GLY A 93 9.92 -24.78 -18.14
CA GLY A 93 9.06 -24.20 -19.17
C GLY A 93 8.71 -22.72 -18.91
N TRP A 94 7.89 -22.15 -19.81
CA TRP A 94 7.48 -20.75 -19.76
C TRP A 94 6.64 -20.37 -18.52
N GLY A 95 6.08 -21.35 -17.82
CA GLY A 95 5.37 -21.13 -16.55
C GLY A 95 6.27 -20.67 -15.40
N ALA A 96 7.59 -20.78 -15.54
CA ALA A 96 8.56 -20.31 -14.55
C ALA A 96 8.92 -18.82 -14.68
N VAL A 97 8.38 -18.12 -15.70
CA VAL A 97 8.59 -16.70 -15.92
C VAL A 97 7.26 -15.98 -16.10
N SER A 98 7.18 -14.74 -15.65
CA SER A 98 6.02 -13.87 -15.84
C SER A 98 6.27 -12.87 -16.97
N VAL A 99 5.26 -12.61 -17.78
CA VAL A 99 5.29 -11.49 -18.73
C VAL A 99 5.29 -10.17 -17.96
N ASN A 100 6.14 -9.24 -18.39
CA ASN A 100 6.20 -7.88 -17.84
C ASN A 100 4.82 -7.21 -17.94
N THR A 101 4.49 -6.34 -16.98
CA THR A 101 3.25 -5.56 -17.02
C THR A 101 3.22 -4.65 -18.25
N PRO A 102 2.03 -4.26 -18.76
CA PRO A 102 1.94 -3.32 -19.89
C PRO A 102 2.75 -2.03 -19.66
N ALA A 103 2.78 -1.51 -18.43
CA ALA A 103 3.56 -0.33 -18.08
C ALA A 103 5.09 -0.56 -18.13
N GLN A 104 5.56 -1.74 -17.73
CA GLN A 104 6.97 -2.11 -17.86
C GLN A 104 7.37 -2.27 -19.33
N LEU A 105 6.53 -2.97 -20.11
CA LEU A 105 6.74 -3.17 -21.54
C LEU A 105 6.75 -1.84 -22.31
N LYS A 106 5.81 -0.92 -22.03
CA LYS A 106 5.81 0.43 -22.63
C LYS A 106 7.04 1.26 -22.26
N ARG A 107 7.56 1.11 -21.04
CA ARG A 107 8.78 1.82 -20.61
C ARG A 107 10.02 1.33 -21.36
N GLU A 108 10.06 0.03 -21.65
CA GLU A 108 11.20 -0.63 -22.28
C GLU A 108 11.18 -0.50 -23.81
N PHE A 109 10.02 -0.67 -24.44
CA PHE A 109 9.86 -0.73 -25.89
C PHE A 109 9.14 0.48 -26.51
N GLY A 110 8.69 1.43 -25.68
CA GLY A 110 8.03 2.66 -26.15
C GLY A 110 6.76 2.38 -26.95
N LYS A 111 6.56 3.14 -28.03
CA LYS A 111 5.38 3.02 -28.90
C LYS A 111 5.33 1.73 -29.72
N ALA A 112 6.47 1.08 -29.95
CA ALA A 112 6.54 -0.09 -30.82
C ALA A 112 5.72 -1.29 -30.32
N ILE A 113 5.48 -1.36 -29.01
CA ILE A 113 4.73 -2.46 -28.38
C ILE A 113 3.25 -2.13 -28.15
N GLU A 114 2.79 -0.91 -28.47
CA GLU A 114 1.42 -0.49 -28.17
C GLU A 114 0.37 -1.29 -28.91
N GLU A 115 0.55 -1.49 -30.23
CA GLU A 115 -0.38 -2.30 -31.04
C GLU A 115 -0.44 -3.76 -30.59
N ASP A 116 0.68 -4.32 -30.12
CA ASP A 116 0.73 -5.69 -29.62
C ASP A 116 0.09 -5.82 -28.24
N LEU A 117 0.28 -4.82 -27.36
CA LEU A 117 -0.39 -4.77 -26.07
C LEU A 117 -1.89 -4.62 -26.21
N GLU A 118 -2.38 -3.82 -27.15
CA GLU A 118 -3.82 -3.62 -27.36
C GLU A 118 -4.55 -4.94 -27.69
N LYS A 119 -3.90 -5.84 -28.44
CA LYS A 119 -4.48 -7.14 -28.82
C LYS A 119 -4.60 -8.13 -27.66
N VAL A 120 -3.74 -8.00 -26.64
CA VAL A 120 -3.60 -9.01 -25.57
C VAL A 120 -3.96 -8.50 -24.18
N THR A 121 -4.13 -7.18 -24.01
CA THR A 121 -4.46 -6.59 -22.70
C THR A 121 -5.92 -6.79 -22.37
N VAL A 122 -6.18 -7.50 -21.27
CA VAL A 122 -7.52 -7.65 -20.71
C VAL A 122 -7.72 -6.60 -19.63
N TYR A 123 -8.79 -5.81 -19.76
CA TYR A 123 -9.16 -4.80 -18.77
C TYR A 123 -10.18 -5.38 -17.79
N SER A 124 -9.85 -5.30 -16.50
CA SER A 124 -10.77 -5.60 -15.41
C SER A 124 -11.18 -4.33 -14.68
N GLU A 125 -12.45 -4.20 -14.34
CA GLU A 125 -12.92 -3.09 -13.50
C GLU A 125 -12.37 -3.23 -12.08
N GLN A 126 -11.67 -2.20 -11.60
CA GLN A 126 -11.27 -2.11 -10.21
C GLN A 126 -12.19 -1.13 -9.47
N LYS A 127 -13.04 -1.64 -8.58
CA LYS A 127 -13.81 -0.79 -7.66
C LYS A 127 -12.87 -0.18 -6.63
N ARG A 128 -12.88 1.15 -6.53
CA ARG A 128 -12.12 1.91 -5.52
C ARG A 128 -13.09 2.78 -4.74
N LEU A 129 -12.83 2.92 -3.43
CA LEU A 129 -13.54 3.89 -2.62
C LEU A 129 -13.18 5.29 -3.09
N THR A 130 -14.20 6.06 -3.43
CA THR A 130 -14.10 7.48 -3.78
C THR A 130 -14.97 8.25 -2.81
N TYR A 131 -14.43 9.36 -2.30
CA TYR A 131 -15.11 10.26 -1.39
C TYR A 131 -15.57 11.45 -2.21
N LYS A 132 -16.84 11.84 -2.08
CA LYS A 132 -17.38 13.02 -2.74
C LYS A 132 -17.08 14.28 -1.94
#